data_AF-A0A1G6W056-F1
#
_entry.id   AF-A0A1G6W056-F1
#
_cell.length_a   1.000
_cell.length_b   1.000
_cell.length_c   1.000
_cell.angle_alpha   90.00
_cell.angle_beta   90.00
_cell.angle_gamma   90.00
#
_symmetry.space_group_name_H-M   'P 1'
#
loop_
_entity.id
_entity.type
_entity.pdbx_description
1 polymer ?
#
loop_
_entity_poly.entity_id
_entity_poly.type
_entity_poly.pdbx_seq_one_letter_code
_entity_poly.pdbx_strand_id
1 'polypeptide(L)'
;MEDIVYGAGLASYPAGVLLRASVYSTNLRAAISLVCADDDMPYGVLSVNLPDAALADDEILVSADWNLPLDLKAALLETGKFVQTGRWNQVGFDSGEVWRIVDADLLSQVAAARVVASRGKSARRMAAVA
;
A
#
# COMPACT_ATOMS: atom_id res chain seq x y z
N MET A 1 -2.80 -7.53 17.61
CA MET A 1 -2.88 -6.27 16.85
C MET A 1 -4.31 -6.21 16.39
N GLU A 2 -5.07 -5.21 16.82
CA GLU A 2 -6.49 -5.12 16.50
C GLU A 2 -6.63 -4.84 14.99
N ASP A 3 -7.41 -5.66 14.29
CA ASP A 3 -7.70 -5.45 12.87
C ASP A 3 -8.70 -4.28 12.79
N ILE A 4 -8.16 -3.07 12.59
CA ILE A 4 -8.95 -1.85 12.43
C ILE A 4 -9.62 -1.90 11.05
N VAL A 5 -10.95 -1.85 11.04
CA VAL A 5 -11.77 -1.79 9.84
C VAL A 5 -11.95 -0.33 9.39
N TYR A 6 -11.64 -0.04 8.14
CA TYR A 6 -11.73 1.30 7.54
C TYR A 6 -12.86 1.37 6.52
N GLY A 7 -13.57 2.51 6.46
CA GLY A 7 -14.62 2.72 5.45
C GLY A 7 -15.87 1.83 5.65
N ALA A 8 -16.09 1.28 6.84
CA ALA A 8 -17.33 0.58 7.15
C ALA A 8 -18.52 1.53 7.01
N GLY A 9 -19.59 1.06 6.34
CA GLY A 9 -20.77 1.86 6.04
C GLY A 9 -20.67 2.75 4.80
N LEU A 10 -19.55 2.71 4.05
CA LEU A 10 -19.45 3.38 2.76
C LEU A 10 -20.35 2.70 1.71
N ALA A 11 -20.87 3.51 0.78
CA ALA A 11 -21.72 3.01 -0.31
C ALA A 11 -20.96 2.04 -1.22
N SER A 12 -19.67 2.30 -1.46
CA SER A 12 -18.83 1.41 -2.25
C SER A 12 -18.38 0.15 -1.52
N TYR A 13 -18.34 0.15 -0.17
CA TYR A 13 -18.03 -1.06 0.59
C TYR A 13 -18.59 -1.05 2.03
N PRO A 14 -19.81 -1.60 2.25
CA PRO A 14 -20.49 -1.51 3.54
C PRO A 14 -19.75 -2.22 4.69
N ALA A 15 -19.04 -3.31 4.41
CA ALA A 15 -18.31 -4.08 5.42
C ALA A 15 -17.01 -3.38 5.88
N GLY A 16 -16.48 -2.45 5.09
CA GLY A 16 -15.15 -1.84 5.31
C GLY A 16 -13.98 -2.76 4.97
N VAL A 17 -12.77 -2.22 5.02
CA VAL A 17 -11.53 -2.91 4.60
C VAL A 17 -10.47 -2.88 5.70
N LEU A 18 -9.62 -3.89 5.72
CA LEU A 18 -8.40 -3.96 6.51
C LEU A 18 -7.20 -3.52 5.67
N LEU A 19 -6.27 -2.81 6.30
CA LEU A 19 -4.98 -2.46 5.69
C LEU A 19 -3.95 -3.55 5.98
N ARG A 20 -3.37 -4.11 4.93
CA ARG A 20 -2.23 -5.04 5.04
C ARG A 20 -0.99 -4.39 4.44
N ALA A 21 -0.02 -4.09 5.29
CA ALA A 21 1.28 -3.57 4.87
C ALA A 21 2.23 -4.72 4.47
N SER A 22 2.84 -4.59 3.29
CA SER A 22 3.82 -5.50 2.74
C SER A 22 4.84 -4.73 1.88
N VAL A 23 5.63 -5.44 1.06
CA VAL A 23 6.53 -4.81 0.09
C VAL A 23 6.52 -5.51 -1.25
N TYR A 24 6.72 -4.74 -2.32
CA TYR A 24 6.93 -5.31 -3.64
C TYR A 24 8.25 -6.10 -3.69
N SER A 25 8.20 -7.31 -4.25
CA SER A 25 9.38 -8.19 -4.35
C SER A 25 10.49 -7.64 -5.27
N THR A 26 10.13 -6.77 -6.21
CA THR A 26 11.04 -6.21 -7.22
C THR A 26 11.88 -5.06 -6.67
N ASN A 27 11.25 -4.08 -6.02
CA ASN A 27 11.88 -2.83 -5.58
C ASN A 27 11.85 -2.60 -4.05
N LEU A 28 11.27 -3.52 -3.27
CA LEU A 28 11.12 -3.45 -1.81
C LEU A 28 10.35 -2.20 -1.31
N ARG A 29 9.65 -1.49 -2.20
CA ARG A 29 8.81 -0.36 -1.82
C ARG A 29 7.57 -0.85 -1.09
N ALA A 30 7.04 0.02 -0.23
CA ALA A 30 5.84 -0.27 0.53
C ALA A 30 4.70 -0.70 -0.39
N ALA A 31 3.98 -1.75 -0.03
CA ALA A 31 2.80 -2.21 -0.73
C ALA A 31 1.66 -2.26 0.27
N ILE A 32 0.61 -1.48 0.03
CA ILE A 32 -0.56 -1.42 0.90
C ILE A 32 -1.72 -2.12 0.21
N SER A 33 -2.06 -3.31 0.69
CA SER A 33 -3.19 -4.08 0.19
C SER A 33 -4.42 -3.85 1.06
N LEU A 34 -5.58 -3.87 0.41
CA LEU A 34 -6.88 -3.79 1.04
C LEU A 34 -7.52 -5.17 1.02
N VAL A 35 -8.01 -5.58 2.18
CA VAL A 35 -8.68 -6.87 2.36
C VAL A 35 -10.07 -6.61 2.92
N CYS A 36 -11.07 -7.29 2.39
CA CYS A 36 -12.45 -7.22 2.85
C CYS A 36 -12.54 -7.61 4.33
N ALA A 37 -13.23 -6.82 5.16
CA ALA A 37 -13.30 -7.09 6.60
C ALA A 37 -14.25 -8.23 6.99
N ASP A 38 -15.17 -8.63 6.11
CA ASP A 38 -16.18 -9.65 6.33
C ASP A 38 -15.74 -11.06 5.93
N ASP A 39 -14.98 -11.20 4.84
CA ASP A 39 -14.57 -12.49 4.27
C ASP A 39 -13.04 -12.67 4.14
N ASP A 40 -12.24 -11.69 4.56
CA ASP A 40 -10.78 -11.64 4.44
C ASP A 40 -10.27 -11.84 2.99
N MET A 41 -11.14 -11.61 1.97
CA MET A 41 -10.75 -11.71 0.57
C MET A 41 -9.98 -10.47 0.09
N PRO A 42 -9.02 -10.64 -0.84
CA PRO A 42 -8.32 -9.50 -1.44
C PRO A 42 -9.32 -8.57 -2.15
N TYR A 43 -9.41 -7.33 -1.67
CA TYR A 43 -10.25 -6.31 -2.28
C TYR A 43 -9.50 -5.57 -3.39
N GLY A 44 -8.27 -5.13 -3.09
CA GLY A 44 -7.48 -4.35 -4.01
C GLY A 44 -6.13 -3.95 -3.43
N VAL A 45 -5.39 -3.13 -4.16
CA VAL A 45 -4.11 -2.60 -3.71
C VAL A 45 -4.14 -1.08 -3.84
N LEU A 46 -3.86 -0.39 -2.73
CA LEU A 46 -3.80 1.06 -2.67
C LEU A 46 -2.59 1.61 -3.41
N SER A 47 -1.44 0.93 -3.31
CA SER A 47 -0.21 1.32 -4.00
C SER A 47 -0.06 0.67 -5.36
N VAL A 48 0.57 1.36 -6.31
CA VAL A 48 0.99 0.81 -7.63
C VAL A 48 2.48 1.02 -7.94
N ASN A 49 3.23 1.59 -6.99
CA ASN A 49 4.68 1.85 -6.99
C ASN A 49 5.46 1.37 -8.21
N LEU A 50 5.40 2.17 -9.28
CA LEU A 50 6.18 1.94 -10.49
C LEU A 50 7.68 1.92 -10.17
N PRO A 51 8.48 1.07 -10.85
CA PRO A 51 9.92 0.99 -10.62
C PRO A 51 10.64 2.34 -10.72
N ASP A 52 10.25 3.17 -11.69
CA ASP A 52 10.93 4.43 -12.01
C ASP A 52 10.35 5.66 -11.28
N ALA A 53 9.26 5.51 -10.52
CA ALA A 53 8.69 6.63 -9.79
C ALA A 53 9.68 7.14 -8.72
N ALA A 54 9.90 8.45 -8.62
CA ALA A 54 10.73 9.03 -7.57
C ALA A 54 9.93 9.11 -6.26
N LEU A 55 10.00 8.05 -5.44
CA LEU A 55 9.33 7.93 -4.14
C LEU A 55 10.37 7.76 -3.03
N ALA A 56 10.17 8.43 -1.91
CA ALA A 56 10.90 8.16 -0.67
C ALA A 56 10.41 6.84 -0.02
N ASP A 57 11.13 6.39 1.01
CA ASP A 57 10.88 5.12 1.68
C ASP A 57 9.55 5.07 2.43
N ASP A 58 9.02 6.22 2.85
CA ASP A 58 7.74 6.44 3.51
C ASP A 58 6.64 6.86 2.53
N GLU A 59 6.92 6.84 1.23
CA GLU A 59 5.99 7.31 0.20
C GLU A 59 5.48 6.17 -0.67
N ILE A 60 4.22 6.28 -1.04
CA ILE A 60 3.54 5.37 -1.95
C ILE A 60 2.90 6.17 -3.08
N LEU A 61 2.97 5.60 -4.27
CA LEU A 61 2.16 6.02 -5.40
C LEU A 61 0.82 5.31 -5.32
N VAL A 62 -0.22 6.07 -5.02
CA VAL A 62 -1.57 5.57 -4.88
C VAL A 62 -2.18 5.38 -6.27
N SER A 63 -2.87 4.25 -6.45
CA SER A 63 -3.61 3.98 -7.68
C SER A 63 -4.64 5.09 -7.90
N ALA A 64 -4.70 5.66 -9.10
CA ALA A 64 -5.67 6.70 -9.42
C ALA A 64 -7.12 6.15 -9.33
N ASP A 65 -8.10 6.99 -9.62
CA ASP A 65 -9.53 6.69 -9.37
C ASP A 65 -10.08 5.52 -10.21
N TRP A 66 -9.27 4.97 -11.10
CA TRP A 66 -9.57 3.76 -11.87
C TRP A 66 -9.52 2.45 -11.07
N ASN A 67 -8.81 2.41 -9.93
CA ASN A 67 -8.61 1.15 -9.18
C ASN A 67 -9.33 1.10 -7.83
N LEU A 68 -9.64 2.26 -7.25
CA LEU A 68 -10.24 2.34 -5.92
C LEU A 68 -11.33 3.42 -5.87
N PRO A 69 -12.45 3.14 -5.20
CA PRO A 69 -13.50 4.12 -4.96
C PRO A 69 -12.97 5.39 -4.26
N LEU A 70 -13.47 6.55 -4.70
CA LEU A 70 -13.10 7.86 -4.16
C LEU A 70 -13.47 8.03 -2.68
N ASP A 71 -14.63 7.49 -2.27
CA ASP A 71 -15.11 7.53 -0.89
C ASP A 71 -14.20 6.72 0.05
N LEU A 72 -13.69 5.58 -0.41
CA LEU A 72 -12.73 4.78 0.34
C LEU A 72 -11.39 5.49 0.49
N LYS A 73 -10.90 6.16 -0.56
CA LYS A 73 -9.68 6.98 -0.47
C LYS A 73 -9.83 8.12 0.53
N ALA A 74 -10.96 8.83 0.48
CA ALA A 74 -11.26 9.89 1.44
C ALA A 74 -11.27 9.35 2.88
N ALA A 75 -11.96 8.22 3.11
CA ALA A 75 -11.97 7.57 4.42
C ALA A 75 -10.56 7.17 4.89
N LEU A 76 -9.70 6.68 4.00
CA LEU A 76 -8.30 6.34 4.35
C LEU A 76 -7.48 7.58 4.70
N LEU A 77 -7.67 8.72 4.02
CA LEU A 77 -7.02 9.98 4.36
C LEU A 77 -7.51 10.55 5.70
N GLU A 78 -8.81 10.43 5.98
CA GLU A 78 -9.42 10.87 7.25
C GLU A 78 -8.87 10.13 8.47
N THR A 79 -8.35 8.90 8.29
CA THR A 79 -7.68 8.18 9.38
C THR A 79 -6.42 8.88 9.91
N GLY A 80 -5.86 9.81 9.14
CA GLY A 80 -4.59 10.45 9.44
C GLY A 80 -3.37 9.55 9.26
N LYS A 81 -3.54 8.31 8.75
CA LYS A 81 -2.43 7.37 8.50
C LYS A 81 -1.63 7.72 7.25
N PHE A 82 -2.25 8.46 6.34
CA PHE A 82 -1.67 8.91 5.08
C PHE A 82 -1.85 10.41 4.94
N VAL A 83 -0.88 11.06 4.28
CA VAL A 83 -0.94 12.47 3.94
C VAL A 83 -0.68 12.64 2.45
N GLN A 84 -1.55 13.39 1.77
CA GLN A 84 -1.33 13.79 0.39
C GLN A 84 -0.10 14.69 0.30
N THR A 85 0.87 14.34 -0.55
CA THR A 85 2.08 15.17 -0.71
C THR A 85 1.88 16.29 -1.74
N GLY A 86 0.75 16.29 -2.46
CA GLY A 86 0.48 17.19 -3.58
C GLY A 86 1.30 16.86 -4.85
N ARG A 87 2.19 15.86 -4.80
CA ARG A 87 2.94 15.40 -5.96
C ARG A 87 2.17 14.32 -6.71
N TRP A 88 2.31 14.37 -8.02
CA TRP A 88 1.72 13.43 -8.95
C TRP A 88 2.82 12.81 -9.79
N ASN A 89 2.72 11.51 -10.06
CA ASN A 89 3.61 10.80 -10.97
C ASN A 89 2.80 10.20 -12.12
N GLN A 90 3.36 10.28 -13.33
CA GLN A 90 2.76 9.65 -14.50
C GLN A 90 2.89 8.12 -14.41
N VAL A 91 1.79 7.42 -14.68
CA VAL A 91 1.66 5.97 -14.69
C VAL A 91 1.11 5.53 -16.05
N GLY A 92 2.01 5.28 -17.00
CA GLY A 92 1.61 4.99 -18.38
C GLY A 92 0.84 6.15 -19.01
N PHE A 93 -0.45 5.93 -19.27
CA PHE A 93 -1.38 6.93 -19.82
C PHE A 93 -2.17 7.70 -18.74
N ASP A 94 -1.99 7.37 -17.46
CA ASP A 94 -2.69 8.01 -16.34
C ASP A 94 -1.69 8.64 -15.36
N SER A 95 -2.17 9.20 -14.26
CA SER A 95 -1.37 9.77 -13.18
C SER A 95 -1.82 9.24 -11.82
N GLY A 96 -0.87 8.91 -10.96
CA GLY A 96 -1.13 8.52 -9.57
C GLY A 96 -0.70 9.63 -8.62
N GLU A 97 -1.43 9.77 -7.53
CA GLU A 97 -1.06 10.70 -6.46
C GLU A 97 -0.01 10.06 -5.55
N VAL A 98 0.96 10.84 -5.10
CA VAL A 98 1.95 10.38 -4.12
C VAL A 98 1.46 10.73 -2.72
N TRP A 99 1.25 9.69 -1.91
CA TRP A 99 0.93 9.82 -0.48
C TRP A 99 2.14 9.46 0.37
N ARG A 100 2.25 10.10 1.52
CA ARG A 100 3.20 9.76 2.58
C ARG A 100 2.49 8.96 3.66
N ILE A 101 3.07 7.84 4.05
CA ILE A 101 2.66 7.07 5.23
C ILE A 101 3.23 7.78 6.45
N VAL A 102 2.36 8.25 7.35
CA VAL A 102 2.77 8.94 8.57
C VAL A 102 2.52 8.11 9.83
N ASP A 103 1.76 7.01 9.70
CA ASP A 103 1.49 6.08 10.78
C ASP A 103 2.71 5.22 11.12
N ALA A 104 3.16 5.31 12.37
CA ALA A 104 4.35 4.61 12.85
C ALA A 104 4.21 3.08 12.82
N ASP A 105 3.00 2.56 13.05
CA ASP A 105 2.75 1.12 13.03
C ASP A 105 2.82 0.58 11.60
N LEU A 106 2.21 1.26 10.63
CA LEU A 106 2.32 0.90 9.21
C LEU A 106 3.76 0.98 8.72
N LEU A 107 4.51 2.02 9.07
CA LEU A 107 5.93 2.14 8.71
C LEU A 107 6.76 1.00 9.32
N SER A 108 6.48 0.62 10.57
CA SER A 108 7.15 -0.49 11.25
C SER A 108 6.85 -1.83 10.57
N GLN A 109 5.60 -2.06 10.15
CA GLN A 109 5.21 -3.26 9.41
C GLN A 109 5.90 -3.33 8.04
N VAL A 110 5.96 -2.22 7.31
CA VAL A 110 6.70 -2.12 6.04
C VAL A 110 8.18 -2.41 6.25
N ALA A 111 8.81 -1.83 7.27
CA ALA A 111 10.22 -2.05 7.59
C ALA A 111 10.50 -3.53 7.91
N ALA A 112 9.65 -4.17 8.71
CA ALA A 112 9.75 -5.59 9.00
C ALA A 112 9.63 -6.44 7.71
N ALA A 113 8.68 -6.11 6.84
CA ALA A 113 8.50 -6.78 5.55
C ALA A 113 9.74 -6.62 4.64
N ARG A 114 10.38 -5.45 4.62
CA ARG A 114 11.66 -5.24 3.89
C ARG A 114 12.77 -6.17 4.37
N VAL A 115 12.91 -6.33 5.69
CA VAL A 115 13.92 -7.22 6.28
C VAL A 115 13.67 -8.68 5.89
N VAL A 116 12.42 -9.13 5.94
CA VAL A 116 12.06 -10.49 5.52
C VAL A 116 12.32 -10.71 4.02
N ALA A 117 11.86 -9.80 3.17
CA ALA A 117 12.01 -9.91 1.72
C ALA A 117 13.48 -9.87 1.26
N SER A 118 14.31 -9.01 1.87
CA SER A 118 15.74 -8.93 1.56
C SER A 118 16.50 -10.21 1.93
N ARG A 119 16.19 -10.82 3.08
CA ARG A 119 16.75 -12.13 3.47
C ARG A 119 16.34 -13.24 2.50
N GLY A 120 15.09 -13.27 2.06
CA GLY A 120 14.60 -14.23 1.06
C GLY A 120 15.29 -14.08 -0.30
N LYS A 121 15.58 -12.85 -0.74
CA LYS A 121 16.32 -12.57 -1.99
C LYS A 121 17.78 -13.04 -1.91
N SER A 122 18.42 -12.87 -0.74
CA SER A 122 19.79 -13.36 -0.50
C SER A 122 19.86 -14.89 -0.56
N ALA A 123 18.92 -15.59 0.09
CA ALA A 123 18.87 -17.04 0.08
C ALA A 123 18.64 -17.62 -1.33
N ARG A 124 17.73 -17.04 -2.12
CA ARG A 124 17.50 -17.45 -3.52
C ARG A 124 18.73 -17.24 -4.41
N ARG A 125 19.48 -16.14 -4.21
CA ARG A 125 20.73 -15.91 -4.95
C ARG A 125 21.80 -16.94 -4.62
N MET A 126 21.95 -17.33 -3.36
CA MET A 126 22.91 -18.36 -2.96
C MET A 126 22.55 -19.73 -3.56
N ALA A 127 21.26 -20.08 -3.59
CA ALA A 127 20.80 -21.34 -4.18
C ALA A 127 20.94 -21.41 -5.71
N ALA A 128 20.97 -20.27 -6.42
CA ALA A 128 21.13 -20.22 -7.87
C ALA A 128 22.59 -20.24 -8.34
N VAL A 129 23.55 -20.15 -7.40
CA VAL A 129 25.01 -20.12 -7.68
C VAL A 129 25.69 -21.44 -7.27
N ALA A 130 24.96 -22.36 -6.65
CA ALA A 130 25.42 -23.72 -6.31
C ALA A 130 24.99 -24.73 -7.39
#